data_AF-A0A8X6LJZ3-F1
#
_entry.id   AF-A0A8X6LJZ3-F1
#
_cell.length_a   1.000
_cell.length_b   1.000
_cell.length_c   1.000
_cell.angle_alpha   90.00
_cell.angle_beta   90.00
_cell.angle_gamma   90.00
#
_symmetry.space_group_name_H-M   'P 1'
#
loop_
_entity.id
_entity.type
_entity.pdbx_description
1 polymer ?
#
loop_
_entity_poly.entity_id
_entity_poly.type
_entity_poly.pdbx_seq_one_letter_code
_entity_poly.pdbx_strand_id
1 'polypeptide(L)'
;MTHDVTKESIRQRIWSYMEANDIARFPRPVHHRIPNFEDNKTLLVPTPRLRNGLLNRITPPQNANKHTLHICSTSEGVKNYSARLGLNSTVKIDLVILGSVAVSPKGRRIGKGEGYADMEFAMMSTIGAVNSETIVVTVVHDCQVLDSIPDNLFGEHDVPVDIIVTPTRIIYCEPKLSKPDHIIWSLLSEEKIREIPILQELKKIEQREKRNIQVR
;
A
#
# COMPACT_ATOMS: atom_id res chain seq x y z
N MET A 1 -48.98 -12.67 4.04
CA MET A 1 -48.58 -13.01 2.66
C MET A 1 -47.07 -12.81 2.59
N THR A 2 -46.31 -13.89 2.47
CA THR A 2 -44.85 -13.82 2.29
C THR A 2 -44.59 -13.31 0.88
N HIS A 3 -44.23 -12.03 0.74
CA HIS A 3 -43.82 -11.51 -0.56
C HIS A 3 -42.60 -12.31 -1.04
N ASP A 4 -42.75 -13.01 -2.16
CA ASP A 4 -41.65 -13.75 -2.77
C ASP A 4 -40.50 -12.78 -3.04
N VAL A 5 -39.32 -13.13 -2.53
CA VAL A 5 -38.11 -12.34 -2.68
C VAL A 5 -37.68 -12.42 -4.14
N THR A 6 -37.82 -11.32 -4.88
CA THR A 6 -37.39 -11.20 -6.28
C THR A 6 -36.07 -10.41 -6.37
N LYS A 7 -35.36 -10.53 -7.50
CA LYS A 7 -34.17 -9.70 -7.75
C LYS A 7 -34.49 -8.21 -7.64
N GLU A 8 -35.67 -7.80 -8.10
CA GLU A 8 -36.09 -6.40 -8.04
C GLU A 8 -36.41 -5.96 -6.60
N SER A 9 -37.10 -6.80 -5.81
CA SER A 9 -37.36 -6.47 -4.40
C SER A 9 -36.08 -6.34 -3.58
N ILE A 10 -35.03 -7.13 -3.90
CA ILE A 10 -33.69 -6.97 -3.30
C ILE A 10 -33.04 -5.65 -3.71
N ARG A 11 -33.06 -5.31 -5.01
CA ARG A 11 -32.48 -4.03 -5.49
C ARG A 11 -33.14 -2.84 -4.84
N GLN A 12 -34.47 -2.80 -4.82
CA GLN A 12 -35.24 -1.73 -4.18
C GLN A 12 -34.92 -1.63 -2.69
N ARG A 13 -34.84 -2.76 -1.98
CA ARG A 13 -34.47 -2.78 -0.55
C ARG A 13 -33.07 -2.21 -0.31
N ILE A 14 -32.09 -2.61 -1.11
CA ILE A 14 -30.70 -2.15 -0.97
C ILE A 14 -30.56 -0.67 -1.35
N TRP A 15 -31.12 -0.24 -2.48
CA TRP A 15 -31.09 1.17 -2.89
C TRP A 15 -31.79 2.07 -1.88
N SER A 16 -32.98 1.68 -1.39
CA SER A 16 -33.71 2.42 -0.36
C SER A 16 -32.90 2.52 0.94
N TYR A 17 -32.26 1.43 1.37
CA TYR A 17 -31.39 1.45 2.54
C TYR A 17 -30.19 2.39 2.35
N MET A 18 -29.54 2.35 1.18
CA MET A 18 -28.40 3.23 0.88
C MET A 18 -28.80 4.70 0.82
N GLU A 19 -29.96 5.03 0.26
CA GLU A 19 -30.47 6.40 0.23
C GLU A 19 -30.85 6.90 1.62
N ALA A 20 -31.52 6.07 2.42
CA ALA A 20 -31.95 6.43 3.77
C ALA A 20 -30.78 6.62 4.75
N ASN A 21 -29.64 5.98 4.49
CA ASN A 21 -28.46 6.00 5.36
C ASN A 21 -27.27 6.78 4.77
N ASP A 22 -27.48 7.51 3.66
CA ASP A 22 -26.45 8.34 3.00
C ASP A 22 -25.15 7.57 2.64
N ILE A 23 -25.28 6.30 2.25
CA ILE A 23 -24.14 5.39 2.03
C ILE A 23 -23.46 5.63 0.68
N ALA A 24 -24.23 6.02 -0.34
CA ALA A 24 -23.74 6.12 -1.70
C ALA A 24 -23.47 7.56 -2.14
N ARG A 25 -22.41 7.75 -2.94
CA ARG A 25 -22.00 9.05 -3.49
C ARG A 25 -22.79 9.44 -4.75
N PHE A 26 -22.71 10.73 -5.09
CA PHE A 26 -23.27 11.28 -6.33
C PHE A 26 -22.81 10.47 -7.57
N PRO A 27 -23.70 10.23 -8.56
CA PRO A 27 -25.02 10.81 -8.71
C PRO A 27 -26.13 10.06 -7.93
N ARG A 28 -26.86 10.80 -7.11
CA ARG A 28 -28.04 10.33 -6.37
C ARG A 28 -29.33 10.79 -7.07
N PRO A 29 -30.47 10.07 -6.91
CA PRO A 29 -30.59 8.81 -6.18
C PRO A 29 -29.92 7.64 -6.92
N VAL A 30 -29.52 6.60 -6.18
CA VAL A 30 -28.86 5.41 -6.72
C VAL A 30 -29.83 4.36 -7.26
N HIS A 31 -31.14 4.59 -7.17
CA HIS A 31 -32.15 3.73 -7.78
C HIS A 31 -31.87 3.56 -9.28
N HIS A 32 -31.94 2.31 -9.76
CA HIS A 32 -31.60 1.93 -11.14
C HIS A 32 -30.14 2.17 -11.54
N ARG A 33 -29.23 2.34 -10.57
CA ARG A 33 -27.79 2.50 -10.80
C ARG A 33 -27.01 1.51 -9.95
N ILE A 34 -25.78 1.21 -10.37
CA ILE A 34 -24.79 0.61 -9.48
C ILE A 34 -24.31 1.74 -8.55
N PRO A 35 -24.48 1.63 -7.22
CA PRO A 35 -24.07 2.68 -6.29
C PRO A 35 -22.55 2.93 -6.32
N ASN A 36 -22.15 4.20 -6.23
CA ASN A 36 -20.74 4.59 -6.08
C ASN A 36 -20.41 4.76 -4.59
N PHE A 37 -19.22 4.34 -4.17
CA PHE A 37 -18.75 4.47 -2.80
C PHE A 37 -17.43 5.27 -2.79
N GLU A 38 -17.31 6.22 -1.86
CA GLU A 38 -16.00 6.64 -1.38
C GLU A 38 -15.69 5.79 -0.16
N ASP A 39 -14.65 4.99 -0.26
CA ASP A 39 -14.20 4.19 0.87
C ASP A 39 -13.30 5.13 1.70
N ASN A 40 -13.68 5.42 2.97
CA ASN A 40 -12.95 6.29 3.91
C ASN A 40 -11.60 5.69 4.34
N LYS A 41 -10.88 5.10 3.39
CA LYS A 41 -9.56 4.52 3.59
C LYS A 41 -8.55 5.63 3.76
N THR A 42 -7.66 5.43 4.72
CA THR A 42 -6.51 6.32 4.88
C THR A 42 -5.47 5.96 3.83
N LEU A 43 -5.16 6.91 2.96
CA LEU A 43 -4.08 6.75 1.99
C LEU A 43 -2.77 7.26 2.60
N LEU A 44 -1.80 6.37 2.72
CA LEU A 44 -0.44 6.69 3.09
C LEU A 44 0.46 6.55 1.86
N VAL A 45 1.39 7.48 1.70
CA VAL A 45 2.38 7.44 0.63
C VAL A 45 3.78 7.64 1.21
N PRO A 46 4.80 6.98 0.67
CA PRO A 46 6.19 7.27 1.01
C PRO A 46 6.54 8.74 0.71
N THR A 47 7.43 9.33 1.51
CA THR A 47 7.90 10.67 1.20
C THR A 47 8.84 10.65 -0.02
N PRO A 48 8.75 11.63 -0.94
CA PRO A 48 9.62 11.66 -2.11
C PRO A 48 11.11 11.57 -1.74
N ARG A 49 11.77 10.50 -2.22
CA ARG A 49 13.18 10.18 -1.98
C ARG A 49 13.57 10.01 -0.50
N LEU A 50 12.61 9.81 0.41
CA LEU A 50 12.85 9.58 1.84
C LEU A 50 13.70 10.65 2.55
N ARG A 51 13.74 11.86 1.98
CA ARG A 51 14.56 12.96 2.53
C ARG A 51 14.00 13.51 3.83
N ASN A 52 12.69 13.40 4.00
CA ASN A 52 11.98 14.09 5.06
C ASN A 52 10.95 13.15 5.72
N GLY A 53 11.38 12.05 6.33
CA GLY A 53 10.50 11.08 6.98
C GLY A 53 10.07 9.91 6.08
N LEU A 54 9.32 8.97 6.64
CA LEU A 54 8.95 7.74 5.95
C LEU A 54 7.63 7.86 5.20
N LEU A 55 6.56 8.28 5.88
CA LEU A 55 5.20 8.29 5.34
C LEU A 55 4.54 9.67 5.48
N ASN A 56 3.69 9.99 4.51
CA ASN A 56 2.71 11.05 4.57
C ASN A 56 1.30 10.47 4.49
N ARG A 57 0.38 11.01 5.28
CA ARG A 57 -1.06 10.76 5.16
C ARG A 57 -1.68 11.78 4.22
N ILE A 58 -2.27 11.33 3.13
CA ILE A 58 -3.00 12.21 2.20
C ILE A 58 -4.24 12.76 2.89
N THR A 59 -4.43 14.07 2.80
CA THR A 59 -5.56 14.82 3.38
C THR A 59 -6.16 15.70 2.29
N PRO A 60 -7.06 15.15 1.46
CA PRO A 60 -7.72 15.93 0.41
C PRO A 60 -8.54 17.07 1.02
N PRO A 61 -8.74 18.19 0.29
CA PRO A 61 -9.67 19.23 0.70
C PRO A 61 -11.09 18.70 0.89
N GLN A 62 -11.85 19.32 1.81
CA GLN A 62 -13.26 18.99 1.98
C GLN A 62 -14.01 19.17 0.64
N ASN A 63 -14.85 18.20 0.28
CA ASN A 63 -15.60 18.18 -0.99
C ASN A 63 -14.73 18.16 -2.26
N ALA A 64 -13.51 17.60 -2.21
CA ALA A 64 -12.66 17.39 -3.37
C ALA A 64 -13.41 16.63 -4.49
N ASN A 65 -13.36 17.17 -5.71
CA ASN A 65 -13.87 16.48 -6.90
C ASN A 65 -12.83 15.48 -7.44
N LYS A 66 -13.20 14.68 -8.46
CA LYS A 66 -12.30 13.69 -9.07
C LYS A 66 -10.97 14.29 -9.55
N HIS A 67 -10.99 15.50 -10.08
CA HIS A 67 -9.78 16.18 -10.55
C HIS A 67 -8.87 16.56 -9.38
N THR A 68 -9.41 17.10 -8.29
CA THR A 68 -8.64 17.40 -7.07
C THR A 68 -8.07 16.13 -6.43
N LEU A 69 -8.85 15.03 -6.39
CA LEU A 69 -8.36 13.74 -5.90
C LEU A 69 -7.21 13.19 -6.77
N HIS A 70 -7.32 13.35 -8.09
CA HIS A 70 -6.22 13.03 -9.00
C HIS A 70 -4.97 13.87 -8.69
N ILE A 71 -5.10 15.18 -8.49
CA ILE A 71 -3.98 16.03 -8.09
C ILE A 71 -3.34 15.53 -6.79
N CYS A 72 -4.14 15.17 -5.77
CA CYS A 72 -3.64 14.64 -4.49
C CYS A 72 -2.77 13.38 -4.65
N SER A 73 -2.95 12.61 -5.73
CA SER A 73 -2.15 11.42 -6.05
C SER A 73 -0.83 11.72 -6.79
N THR A 74 -0.58 12.97 -7.17
CA THR A 74 0.66 13.39 -7.83
C THR A 74 1.74 13.79 -6.82
N SER A 75 3.01 13.83 -7.23
CA SER A 75 4.09 14.30 -6.34
C SER A 75 3.91 15.74 -5.84
N GLU A 76 3.23 16.60 -6.62
CA GLU A 76 2.87 17.95 -6.18
C GLU A 76 1.73 17.91 -5.15
N GLY A 77 0.69 17.11 -5.41
CA GLY A 77 -0.41 16.93 -4.46
C GLY A 77 0.04 16.33 -3.14
N VAL A 78 0.99 15.39 -3.14
CA VAL A 78 1.58 14.88 -1.89
C VAL A 78 2.24 16.01 -1.09
N LYS A 79 2.88 17.00 -1.72
CA LYS A 79 3.46 18.13 -0.98
C LYS A 79 2.41 19.05 -0.37
N ASN A 80 1.31 19.28 -1.10
CA ASN A 80 0.32 20.31 -0.76
C ASN A 80 -0.88 19.77 0.06
N TYR A 81 -1.19 18.48 -0.08
CA TYR A 81 -2.40 17.84 0.47
C TYR A 81 -2.04 16.59 1.29
N SER A 82 -0.98 16.65 2.09
CA SER A 82 -0.65 15.58 3.02
C SER A 82 -0.02 16.06 4.32
N ALA A 83 -0.18 15.27 5.37
CA ALA A 83 0.43 15.48 6.66
C ALA A 83 1.48 14.40 6.92
N ARG A 84 2.68 14.81 7.35
CA ARG A 84 3.75 13.86 7.66
C ARG A 84 3.43 13.04 8.91
N LEU A 85 3.80 11.77 8.86
CA LEU A 85 3.83 10.88 9.99
C LEU A 85 5.24 10.83 10.59
N GLY A 86 5.36 11.07 11.90
CA GLY A 86 6.62 10.88 12.62
C GLY A 86 6.91 9.40 12.84
N LEU A 87 8.19 9.04 13.05
CA LEU A 87 8.57 7.65 13.30
C LEU A 87 7.91 7.03 14.54
N ASN A 88 7.55 7.86 15.53
CA ASN A 88 6.86 7.41 16.75
C ASN A 88 5.34 7.24 16.56
N SER A 89 4.80 7.51 15.36
CA SER A 89 3.36 7.38 15.13
C SER A 89 2.97 5.91 15.02
N THR A 90 2.02 5.48 15.84
CA THR A 90 1.48 4.12 15.77
C THR A 90 0.53 4.04 14.59
N VAL A 91 1.02 3.55 13.47
CA VAL A 91 0.25 3.36 12.24
C VAL A 91 0.33 1.91 11.86
N LYS A 92 -0.83 1.32 11.54
CA LYS A 92 -0.91 -0.04 10.99
C LYS A 92 -1.37 0.05 9.53
N ILE A 93 -0.68 -0.67 8.66
CA ILE A 93 -0.99 -0.74 7.24
C ILE A 93 -1.53 -2.13 6.92
N ASP A 94 -2.79 -2.17 6.49
CA ASP A 94 -3.49 -3.42 6.15
C ASP A 94 -3.19 -3.87 4.71
N LEU A 95 -2.86 -2.93 3.83
CA LEU A 95 -2.66 -3.14 2.40
C LEU A 95 -1.56 -2.24 1.86
N VAL A 96 -0.61 -2.83 1.12
CA VAL A 96 0.44 -2.10 0.40
C VAL A 96 0.23 -2.29 -1.10
N ILE A 97 0.21 -1.20 -1.87
CA ILE A 97 0.19 -1.25 -3.34
C ILE A 97 1.60 -0.93 -3.85
N LEU A 98 2.25 -1.90 -4.49
CA LEU A 98 3.59 -1.72 -5.07
C LEU A 98 3.55 -1.65 -6.59
N GLY A 99 4.34 -0.72 -7.14
CA GLY A 99 4.63 -0.66 -8.56
C GLY A 99 5.61 -1.75 -8.98
N SER A 100 5.41 -2.27 -10.20
CA SER A 100 6.21 -3.36 -10.77
C SER A 100 6.49 -3.12 -12.24
N VAL A 101 7.69 -3.49 -12.70
CA VAL A 101 8.04 -3.59 -14.13
C VAL A 101 7.63 -4.95 -14.67
N ALA A 102 7.92 -6.02 -13.92
CA ALA A 102 7.51 -7.38 -14.24
C ALA A 102 7.15 -8.16 -12.96
N VAL A 103 6.29 -9.16 -13.09
CA VAL A 103 5.84 -10.03 -12.00
C VAL A 103 5.68 -11.47 -12.50
N SER A 104 5.62 -12.44 -11.58
CA SER A 104 5.27 -13.82 -11.91
C SER A 104 4.19 -14.36 -10.96
N PRO A 105 3.42 -15.39 -11.36
CA PRO A 105 2.40 -16.01 -10.50
C PRO A 105 2.91 -16.58 -9.16
N LYS A 106 4.24 -16.76 -9.01
CA LYS A 106 4.89 -17.15 -7.75
C LYS A 106 5.06 -15.98 -6.76
N GLY A 107 4.52 -14.80 -7.05
CA GLY A 107 4.63 -13.62 -6.20
C GLY A 107 5.95 -12.84 -6.33
N ARG A 108 6.84 -13.23 -7.24
CA ARG A 108 8.09 -12.48 -7.50
C ARG A 108 7.81 -11.24 -8.33
N ARG A 109 8.53 -10.18 -8.00
CA ARG A 109 8.40 -8.84 -8.58
C ARG A 109 9.78 -8.32 -8.99
N ILE A 110 9.83 -7.59 -10.10
CA ILE A 110 10.96 -6.76 -10.50
C ILE A 110 10.51 -5.30 -10.48
N GLY A 111 11.20 -4.48 -9.68
CA GLY A 111 10.99 -3.03 -9.62
C GLY A 111 11.73 -2.26 -10.71
N LYS A 112 11.82 -0.94 -10.55
CA LYS A 112 12.55 -0.06 -11.49
C LYS A 112 14.09 -0.18 -11.37
N GLY A 113 14.61 -0.81 -10.32
CA GLY A 113 16.04 -1.10 -10.13
C GLY A 113 16.72 -0.32 -8.99
N GLU A 114 16.08 0.71 -8.42
CA GLU A 114 16.70 1.56 -7.39
C GLU A 114 16.56 1.04 -5.94
N GLY A 115 15.78 -0.02 -5.73
CA GLY A 115 15.54 -0.65 -4.42
C GLY A 115 14.73 0.16 -3.40
N TYR A 116 14.14 1.31 -3.78
CA TYR A 116 13.39 2.17 -2.84
C TYR A 116 12.18 1.48 -2.23
N ALA A 117 11.34 0.81 -3.03
CA ALA A 117 10.13 0.18 -2.52
C ALA A 117 10.42 -0.92 -1.49
N ASP A 118 11.44 -1.73 -1.76
CA ASP A 118 11.87 -2.82 -0.89
C ASP A 118 12.46 -2.27 0.42
N MET A 119 13.24 -1.20 0.33
CA MET A 119 13.75 -0.48 1.48
C MET A 119 12.66 0.21 2.30
N GLU A 120 11.67 0.85 1.66
CA GLU A 120 10.52 1.47 2.31
C GLU A 120 9.70 0.44 3.09
N PHE A 121 9.47 -0.74 2.52
CA PHE A 121 8.81 -1.83 3.21
C PHE A 121 9.60 -2.31 4.43
N ALA A 122 10.91 -2.51 4.29
CA ALA A 122 11.77 -2.90 5.41
C ALA A 122 11.77 -1.85 6.54
N MET A 123 11.83 -0.55 6.21
CA MET A 123 11.69 0.53 7.18
C MET A 123 10.33 0.52 7.88
N MET A 124 9.25 0.32 7.13
CA MET A 124 7.90 0.20 7.69
C MET A 124 7.78 -1.01 8.62
N SER A 125 8.45 -2.12 8.30
CA SER A 125 8.45 -3.31 9.14
C SER A 125 9.22 -3.07 10.43
N THR A 126 10.39 -2.43 10.36
CA THR A 126 11.18 -2.07 11.56
C THR A 126 10.39 -1.20 12.55
N ILE A 127 9.53 -0.30 12.07
CA ILE A 127 8.68 0.53 12.95
C ILE A 127 7.33 -0.14 13.31
N GLY A 128 7.11 -1.39 12.90
CA GLY A 128 5.89 -2.16 13.19
C GLY A 128 4.66 -1.72 12.39
N ALA A 129 4.84 -0.94 11.31
CA ALA A 129 3.73 -0.46 10.49
C ALA A 129 3.17 -1.52 9.53
N VAL A 130 4.02 -2.45 9.08
CA VAL A 130 3.66 -3.63 8.28
C VAL A 130 4.19 -4.91 8.97
N ASN A 131 3.65 -6.07 8.59
CA ASN A 131 4.13 -7.38 9.04
C ASN A 131 3.91 -8.46 7.95
N SER A 132 4.18 -9.73 8.27
CA SER A 132 4.01 -10.87 7.35
C SER A 132 2.60 -11.01 6.78
N GLU A 133 1.58 -10.59 7.54
CA GLU A 133 0.18 -10.67 7.17
C GLU A 133 -0.30 -9.47 6.35
N THR A 134 0.45 -8.36 6.32
CA THR A 134 0.11 -7.19 5.50
C THR A 134 0.03 -7.59 4.04
N ILE A 135 -1.11 -7.40 3.38
CA ILE A 135 -1.31 -7.83 1.99
C ILE A 135 -0.58 -6.87 1.05
N VAL A 136 0.21 -7.43 0.14
CA VAL A 136 0.92 -6.69 -0.91
C VAL A 136 0.27 -6.96 -2.26
N VAL A 137 -0.20 -5.90 -2.91
CA VAL A 137 -0.88 -5.97 -4.21
C VAL A 137 -0.11 -5.18 -5.25
N THR A 138 -0.13 -5.66 -6.49
CA THR A 138 0.37 -4.90 -7.63
C THR A 138 -0.65 -4.87 -8.75
N VAL A 139 -0.70 -3.75 -9.46
CA VAL A 139 -1.55 -3.56 -10.64
C VAL A 139 -0.64 -3.38 -11.84
N VAL A 140 -0.74 -4.29 -12.79
CA VAL A 140 0.13 -4.35 -13.97
C VAL A 140 -0.69 -4.71 -15.21
N HIS A 141 -0.16 -4.45 -16.40
CA HIS A 141 -0.74 -4.96 -17.64
C HIS A 141 -0.42 -6.46 -17.81
N ASP A 142 -1.24 -7.19 -18.56
CA ASP A 142 -1.05 -8.63 -18.82
C ASP A 142 0.35 -8.96 -19.36
N CYS A 143 0.93 -8.08 -20.18
CA CYS A 143 2.29 -8.26 -20.76
C CYS A 143 3.43 -8.14 -19.74
N GLN A 144 3.17 -7.64 -18.54
CA GLN A 144 4.14 -7.56 -17.45
C GLN A 144 4.13 -8.83 -16.58
N VAL A 145 3.19 -9.75 -16.82
CA VAL A 145 3.12 -11.04 -16.12
C VAL A 145 3.92 -12.07 -16.92
N LEU A 146 5.09 -12.43 -16.39
CA LEU A 146 5.96 -13.47 -16.92
C LEU A 146 5.57 -14.83 -16.34
N ASP A 147 5.78 -15.90 -17.10
CA ASP A 147 5.56 -17.27 -16.61
C ASP A 147 6.41 -17.58 -15.36
N SER A 148 7.65 -17.07 -15.34
CA SER A 148 8.53 -17.17 -14.18
C SER A 148 9.56 -16.04 -14.14
N ILE A 149 10.02 -15.75 -12.92
CA ILE A 149 11.22 -14.93 -12.66
C ILE A 149 12.21 -15.86 -11.93
N PRO A 150 13.47 -15.98 -12.42
CA PRO A 150 14.47 -16.84 -11.80
C PRO A 150 14.67 -16.55 -10.32
N ASP A 151 14.73 -17.62 -9.52
CA ASP A 151 14.81 -17.57 -8.05
C ASP A 151 16.04 -16.80 -7.56
N ASN A 152 17.17 -16.91 -8.27
CA ASN A 152 18.42 -16.25 -7.91
C ASN A 152 18.40 -14.72 -8.12
N LEU A 153 17.37 -14.18 -8.77
CA LEU A 153 17.18 -12.73 -8.92
C LEU A 153 16.33 -12.14 -7.79
N PHE A 154 15.80 -12.96 -6.89
CA PHE A 154 14.94 -12.54 -5.80
C PHE A 154 15.67 -12.75 -4.47
N GLY A 155 16.15 -11.67 -3.87
CA GLY A 155 16.87 -11.67 -2.61
C GLY A 155 15.95 -11.64 -1.40
N GLU A 156 16.53 -11.86 -0.22
CA GLU A 156 15.83 -11.78 1.08
C GLU A 156 15.23 -10.39 1.39
N HIS A 157 15.72 -9.35 0.73
CA HIS A 157 15.23 -7.98 0.87
C HIS A 157 14.09 -7.64 -0.10
N ASP A 158 13.89 -8.44 -1.15
CA ASP A 158 12.87 -8.16 -2.16
C ASP A 158 11.47 -8.45 -1.60
N VAL A 159 10.56 -7.49 -1.79
CA VAL A 159 9.19 -7.62 -1.29
C VAL A 159 8.34 -8.38 -2.30
N PRO A 160 7.82 -9.57 -1.94
CA PRO A 160 6.93 -10.32 -2.81
C PRO A 160 5.55 -9.67 -2.88
N VAL A 161 4.80 -10.01 -3.92
CA VAL A 161 3.39 -9.63 -4.07
C VAL A 161 2.50 -10.82 -3.76
N ASP A 162 1.41 -10.58 -3.03
CA ASP A 162 0.40 -11.59 -2.71
C ASP A 162 -0.67 -11.66 -3.80
N ILE A 163 -1.00 -10.51 -4.41
CA ILE A 163 -2.05 -10.41 -5.44
C ILE A 163 -1.56 -9.57 -6.62
N ILE A 164 -1.73 -10.11 -7.83
CA ILE A 164 -1.49 -9.41 -9.08
C ILE A 164 -2.85 -9.14 -9.74
N VAL A 165 -3.13 -7.87 -10.00
CA VAL A 165 -4.35 -7.45 -10.72
C VAL A 165 -3.97 -6.98 -12.11
N THR A 166 -4.64 -7.54 -13.12
CA THR A 166 -4.50 -7.18 -14.53
C THR A 166 -5.87 -6.81 -15.10
N PRO A 167 -5.94 -6.17 -16.29
CA PRO A 167 -7.21 -5.93 -16.97
C PRO A 167 -8.08 -7.17 -17.20
N THR A 168 -7.47 -8.35 -17.38
CA THR A 168 -8.22 -9.58 -17.72
C THR A 168 -8.44 -10.54 -16.56
N ARG A 169 -7.63 -10.46 -15.50
CA ARG A 169 -7.65 -11.43 -14.39
C ARG A 169 -7.01 -10.93 -13.10
N ILE A 170 -7.35 -11.60 -12.01
CA ILE A 170 -6.70 -11.48 -10.70
C ILE A 170 -5.94 -12.78 -10.44
N ILE A 171 -4.68 -12.69 -10.01
CA ILE A 171 -3.83 -13.82 -9.67
C ILE A 171 -3.50 -13.72 -8.20
N TYR A 172 -3.89 -14.72 -7.42
CA TYR A 172 -3.46 -14.91 -6.03
C TYR A 172 -2.18 -15.75 -6.06
N CYS A 173 -1.10 -15.21 -5.51
CA CYS A 173 0.22 -15.82 -5.60
C CYS A 173 0.37 -16.87 -4.50
N GLU A 174 0.63 -18.12 -4.89
CA GLU A 174 0.77 -19.25 -3.96
C GLU A 174 1.98 -20.12 -4.33
N PRO A 175 2.76 -20.61 -3.34
CA PRO A 175 2.66 -20.28 -1.93
C PRO A 175 3.10 -18.84 -1.65
N LYS A 176 2.59 -18.25 -0.56
CA LYS A 176 3.08 -16.95 -0.08
C LYS A 176 4.57 -17.01 0.22
N LEU A 177 5.32 -16.07 -0.36
CA LEU A 177 6.75 -15.88 -0.07
C LEU A 177 6.93 -15.05 1.20
N SER A 178 8.02 -15.29 1.92
CA SER A 178 8.40 -14.51 3.09
C SER A 178 8.65 -13.04 2.72
N LYS A 179 8.13 -12.12 3.53
CA LYS A 179 8.34 -10.69 3.39
C LYS A 179 9.50 -10.25 4.30
N PRO A 180 10.28 -9.22 3.92
CA PRO A 180 11.28 -8.65 4.80
C PRO A 180 10.63 -8.13 6.09
N ASP A 181 11.16 -8.52 7.25
CA ASP A 181 10.65 -8.12 8.56
C ASP A 181 11.49 -7.01 9.22
N HIS A 182 12.66 -6.68 8.67
CA HIS A 182 13.53 -5.61 9.15
C HIS A 182 14.46 -5.07 8.05
N ILE A 183 15.18 -3.99 8.36
CA ILE A 183 16.24 -3.46 7.50
C ILE A 183 17.48 -4.35 7.57
N ILE A 184 17.89 -4.90 6.43
CA ILE A 184 19.13 -5.69 6.30
C ILE A 184 20.31 -4.75 6.06
N TRP A 185 20.87 -4.22 7.14
CA TRP A 185 21.91 -3.17 7.09
C TRP A 185 23.16 -3.56 6.30
N SER A 186 23.50 -4.85 6.20
CA SER A 186 24.65 -5.35 5.43
C SER A 186 24.50 -5.14 3.92
N LEU A 187 23.27 -4.95 3.42
CA LEU A 187 22.98 -4.70 2.01
C LEU A 187 22.99 -3.20 1.66
N LEU A 188 23.17 -2.31 2.64
CA LEU A 188 23.16 -0.86 2.44
C LEU A 188 24.58 -0.29 2.47
N SER A 189 24.95 0.47 1.42
CA SER A 189 26.21 1.22 1.43
C SER A 189 26.15 2.40 2.38
N GLU A 190 27.30 2.78 2.95
CA GLU A 190 27.40 3.98 3.80
C GLU A 190 27.02 5.26 3.04
N GLU A 191 27.20 5.30 1.72
CA GLU A 191 26.71 6.38 0.87
C GLU A 191 25.18 6.45 0.87
N LYS A 192 24.49 5.33 0.63
CA LYS A 192 23.03 5.26 0.65
C LYS A 192 22.44 5.66 2.00
N ILE A 193 23.09 5.24 3.10
CA ILE A 193 22.71 5.63 4.47
C ILE A 193 22.89 7.15 4.67
N ARG A 194 23.94 7.77 4.12
CA ARG A 194 24.13 9.22 4.17
C ARG A 194 23.08 9.98 3.37
N GLU A 195 22.71 9.47 2.19
CA GLU A 195 21.73 10.11 1.30
C GLU A 195 20.29 10.09 1.82
N ILE A 196 19.94 9.11 2.65
CA ILE A 196 18.59 8.89 3.16
C ILE A 196 18.59 9.14 4.68
N PRO A 197 18.26 10.36 5.14
CA PRO A 197 18.36 10.74 6.55
C PRO A 197 17.59 9.81 7.50
N ILE A 198 16.44 9.30 7.06
CA ILE A 198 15.60 8.43 7.89
C ILE A 198 16.28 7.11 8.24
N LEU A 199 17.18 6.60 7.37
CA LEU A 199 17.99 5.42 7.70
C LEU A 199 18.92 5.68 8.88
N GLN A 200 19.47 6.88 9.00
CA GLN A 200 20.35 7.23 10.12
C GLN A 200 19.58 7.31 11.43
N GLU A 201 18.34 7.82 11.40
CA GLU A 201 17.46 7.84 12.56
C GLU A 201 17.08 6.42 12.99
N LEU A 202 16.65 5.57 12.05
CA LEU A 202 16.30 4.17 12.32
C LEU A 202 17.50 3.37 12.83
N LYS A 203 18.69 3.54 12.24
CA LYS A 203 19.94 2.90 12.72
C LYS A 203 20.23 3.29 14.17
N LYS A 204 20.02 4.55 14.55
CA LYS A 204 20.20 5.03 15.94
C LYS A 204 19.15 4.45 16.89
N ILE A 205 17.90 4.34 16.46
CA ILE A 205 16.81 3.74 17.25
C ILE A 205 17.12 2.28 17.53
N GLU A 206 17.40 1.47 16.51
CA GLU A 206 17.74 0.06 16.69
C GLU A 206 18.99 -0.14 17.56
N GLN A 207 20.02 0.70 17.40
CA GLN A 207 21.22 0.63 18.24
C GLN A 207 20.94 0.97 19.70
N ARG A 208 20.02 1.89 19.98
CA ARG A 208 19.59 2.22 21.36
C ARG A 208 18.78 1.08 21.96
N GLU A 209 17.86 0.50 21.20
CA GLU A 209 17.04 -0.62 21.67
C GLU A 209 17.88 -1.87 21.90
N LYS A 210 18.82 -2.20 21.00
CA LYS A 210 19.79 -3.30 21.19
C LYS A 210 20.76 -3.04 22.36
N ARG A 211 21.03 -1.78 22.72
CA ARG A 211 21.78 -1.42 23.94
C ARG A 211 20.92 -1.47 25.21
N ASN A 212 19.60 -1.29 25.09
CA ASN A 212 18.64 -1.38 26.19
C ASN A 212 18.22 -2.83 26.51
N ILE A 213 18.42 -3.76 25.58
CA ILE A 213 18.36 -5.20 25.85
C ILE A 213 19.72 -5.61 26.44
N GLN A 214 20.00 -5.15 27.66
CA GLN A 214 21.07 -5.71 28.45
C GLN A 214 20.63 -7.11 28.88
N VAL A 215 21.24 -8.10 28.24
CA VAL A 215 21.16 -9.53 28.55
C VAL A 215 21.24 -9.73 30.07
N ARG A 216 20.23 -10.42 30.63
CA ARG A 216 20.42 -11.18 31.87
C ARG A 216 21.09 -12.49 31.54
#